data_AF-A0A292Q543-F1
#
_entry.id   AF-A0A292Q543-F1
#
_cell.length_a   1.000
_cell.length_b   1.000
_cell.length_c   1.000
_cell.angle_alpha   90.00
_cell.angle_beta   90.00
_cell.angle_gamma   90.00
#
_symmetry.space_group_name_H-M   'P 1'
#
loop_
_entity.id
_entity.type
_entity.pdbx_description
1 polymer ?
#
loop_
_entity_poly.entity_id
_entity_poly.type
_entity_poly.pdbx_seq_one_letter_code
_entity_poly.pdbx_strand_id
1 'polypeptide(L)'
;MPTKGPPRVLNPRSNTTTGASASPSSNPSKTPCNWPPGITYLTRPQLSRSLPVETLTHLSLSSTSPLSTPSALVRIRRITDPAHPAYGQLGLFAAKALPARSFILDYLGYVHDDNDLDESSDYDLYLDRELRVGVDARSMGNEGRMVNDYRGVPGFVRANVVFETRSVGGEVRMGLWVGSRDVKKGVELCVSYGKGFWKERLGAGED
;
A
#
# COMPACT_ATOMS: atom_id res chain seq x y z
N MET A 1 21.96 5.19 15.15
CA MET A 1 20.69 5.29 15.90
C MET A 1 19.69 4.38 15.19
N PRO A 2 19.23 3.27 15.80
CA PRO A 2 18.34 2.31 15.12
C PRO A 2 16.96 2.95 14.91
N THR A 3 16.49 2.89 13.66
CA THR A 3 15.23 3.47 13.20
C THR A 3 14.04 2.77 13.83
N LYS A 4 13.10 3.54 14.41
CA LYS A 4 11.74 3.04 14.69
C LYS A 4 11.06 2.85 13.33
N GLY A 5 11.09 1.62 12.82
CA GLY A 5 10.19 1.23 11.73
C GLY A 5 8.73 1.42 12.14
N PRO A 6 7.78 1.42 11.20
CA PRO A 6 6.36 1.62 11.49
C PRO A 6 5.87 0.63 12.57
N PRO A 7 4.85 1.03 13.37
CA PRO A 7 4.58 0.46 14.68
C PRO A 7 4.44 -1.07 14.65
N ARG A 8 5.11 -1.70 15.60
CA ARG A 8 5.09 -3.14 15.84
C ARG A 8 3.65 -3.57 16.17
N VAL A 9 3.01 -4.31 15.26
CA VAL A 9 1.73 -4.96 15.54
C VAL A 9 1.92 -5.92 16.72
N LEU A 10 1.29 -5.61 17.85
CA LEU A 10 1.24 -6.47 19.02
C LEU A 10 0.15 -7.51 18.78
N ASN A 11 0.51 -8.80 18.75
CA ASN A 11 -0.46 -9.90 18.73
C ASN A 11 -1.16 -10.01 20.10
N PRO A 12 -2.49 -10.02 20.17
CA PRO A 12 -3.19 -10.45 21.38
C PRO A 12 -3.13 -11.97 21.53
N ARG A 13 -3.02 -12.41 22.79
CA ARG A 13 -2.98 -13.80 23.23
C ARG A 13 -4.30 -14.54 22.94
N SER A 14 -4.17 -15.81 22.58
CA SER A 14 -5.25 -16.77 22.35
C SER A 14 -6.00 -17.15 23.63
N ASN A 15 -7.33 -17.23 23.57
CA ASN A 15 -8.14 -18.05 24.47
C ASN A 15 -9.20 -18.83 23.66
N THR A 16 -9.38 -20.09 24.06
CA THR A 16 -10.20 -21.13 23.43
C THR A 16 -11.64 -21.11 23.96
N THR A 17 -12.65 -21.45 23.13
CA THR A 17 -13.65 -22.55 23.33
C THR A 17 -15.05 -22.28 22.70
N THR A 18 -15.44 -23.24 21.83
CA THR A 18 -16.79 -23.75 21.40
C THR A 18 -17.85 -22.89 20.69
N GLY A 19 -18.33 -23.40 19.54
CA GLY A 19 -19.75 -23.83 19.42
C GLY A 19 -20.64 -23.26 18.30
N ALA A 20 -20.66 -23.96 17.15
CA ALA A 20 -21.81 -24.27 16.27
C ALA A 20 -22.38 -23.30 15.21
N SER A 21 -22.75 -23.96 14.10
CA SER A 21 -23.73 -23.66 13.04
C SER A 21 -23.27 -22.90 11.79
N ALA A 22 -23.10 -23.70 10.74
CA ALA A 22 -22.80 -23.33 9.35
C ALA A 22 -24.08 -22.98 8.57
N SER A 23 -23.97 -22.03 7.64
CA SER A 23 -24.82 -21.82 6.45
C SER A 23 -24.11 -20.84 5.50
N PRO A 24 -24.46 -20.84 4.21
CA PRO A 24 -23.69 -21.39 3.10
C PRO A 24 -22.53 -20.49 2.60
N SER A 25 -21.57 -21.16 1.99
CA SER A 25 -20.32 -20.67 1.39
C SER A 25 -20.43 -19.36 0.60
N SER A 26 -19.89 -18.29 1.15
CA SER A 26 -19.32 -17.20 0.35
C SER A 26 -17.93 -17.65 -0.10
N ASN A 27 -17.68 -17.63 -1.41
CA ASN A 27 -16.35 -17.87 -1.96
C ASN A 27 -15.34 -16.97 -1.23
N PRO A 28 -14.30 -17.50 -0.56
CA PRO A 28 -13.32 -16.64 0.07
C PRO A 28 -12.64 -15.87 -1.05
N SER A 29 -12.82 -14.55 -1.09
CA SER A 29 -11.94 -13.68 -1.85
C SER A 29 -10.53 -14.02 -1.39
N LYS A 30 -9.77 -14.75 -2.22
CA LYS A 30 -8.46 -15.27 -1.82
C LYS A 30 -7.55 -14.08 -1.58
N THR A 31 -7.37 -13.71 -0.32
CA THR A 31 -6.34 -12.75 0.07
C THR A 31 -4.98 -13.31 -0.35
N PRO A 32 -4.03 -12.46 -0.75
CA PRO A 32 -2.70 -12.91 -1.11
C PRO A 32 -2.02 -13.61 0.08
N CYS A 33 -1.11 -14.54 -0.22
CA CYS A 33 -0.29 -15.17 0.80
C CYS A 33 0.51 -14.10 1.57
N ASN A 34 0.66 -14.29 2.89
CA ASN A 34 1.30 -13.34 3.83
C ASN A 34 0.60 -11.98 3.96
N TRP A 35 -0.70 -11.89 3.66
CA TRP A 35 -1.48 -10.72 4.03
C TRP A 35 -1.48 -10.53 5.56
N PRO A 36 -1.21 -9.32 6.08
CA PRO A 36 -1.13 -9.09 7.52
C PRO A 36 -2.48 -9.25 8.21
N PRO A 37 -2.51 -9.81 9.43
CA PRO A 37 -3.74 -9.92 10.21
C PRO A 37 -4.26 -8.53 10.59
N GLY A 38 -5.59 -8.39 10.66
CA GLY A 38 -6.24 -7.15 11.09
C GLY A 38 -6.31 -6.04 10.03
N ILE A 39 -5.76 -6.26 8.83
CA ILE A 39 -5.88 -5.31 7.71
C ILE A 39 -6.92 -5.83 6.72
N THR A 40 -7.87 -4.99 6.33
CA THR A 40 -8.90 -5.36 5.34
C THR A 40 -8.31 -5.40 3.93
N TYR A 41 -8.39 -6.54 3.25
CA TYR A 41 -7.98 -6.64 1.85
C TYR A 41 -9.05 -6.01 0.94
N LEU A 42 -8.64 -5.10 0.08
CA LEU A 42 -9.49 -4.40 -0.87
C LEU A 42 -9.28 -4.91 -2.29
N THR A 43 -10.38 -5.07 -3.00
CA THR A 43 -10.43 -5.32 -4.44
C THR A 43 -10.90 -4.08 -5.22
N ARG A 44 -11.35 -3.04 -4.54
CA ARG A 44 -11.70 -1.73 -5.09
C ARG A 44 -11.42 -0.63 -4.06
N PRO A 45 -11.28 0.64 -4.45
CA PRO A 45 -11.15 1.73 -3.50
C PRO A 45 -12.34 1.79 -2.54
N GLN A 46 -12.11 2.16 -1.28
CA GLN A 46 -13.19 2.46 -0.34
C GLN A 46 -13.32 3.98 -0.25
N LEU A 47 -14.46 4.53 -0.64
CA LEU A 47 -14.65 5.98 -0.68
C LEU A 47 -15.19 6.50 0.66
N SER A 48 -14.62 7.59 1.16
CA SER A 48 -15.18 8.33 2.29
C SER A 48 -16.51 8.96 1.92
N ARG A 49 -17.38 9.12 2.92
CA ARG A 49 -18.65 9.86 2.81
C ARG A 49 -18.45 11.37 2.84
N SER A 50 -17.28 11.87 3.24
CA SER A 50 -16.96 13.30 3.22
C SER A 50 -16.68 13.83 1.82
N LEU A 51 -16.31 12.95 0.87
CA LEU A 51 -15.94 13.34 -0.48
C LEU A 51 -17.07 14.12 -1.19
N PRO A 52 -16.82 15.37 -1.63
CA PRO A 52 -17.79 16.15 -2.39
C PRO A 52 -18.17 15.48 -3.71
N VAL A 53 -19.40 15.71 -4.16
CA VAL A 53 -19.93 15.15 -5.42
C VAL A 53 -19.11 15.64 -6.61
N GLU A 54 -18.63 16.87 -6.56
CA GLU A 54 -17.77 17.49 -7.57
C GLU A 54 -16.45 16.73 -7.70
N THR A 55 -15.84 16.37 -6.57
CA THR A 55 -14.61 15.57 -6.50
C THR A 55 -14.82 14.17 -7.06
N LEU A 56 -15.90 13.50 -6.65
CA LEU A 56 -16.27 12.18 -7.15
C LEU A 56 -16.48 12.20 -8.67
N THR A 57 -17.14 13.23 -9.20
CA THR A 57 -17.39 13.41 -10.63
C THR A 57 -16.10 13.70 -11.39
N HIS A 58 -15.27 14.62 -10.90
CA HIS A 58 -14.02 15.03 -11.56
C HIS A 58 -13.03 13.86 -11.68
N LEU A 59 -12.89 13.07 -10.62
CA LEU A 59 -12.01 11.90 -10.60
C LEU A 59 -12.69 10.62 -11.11
N SER A 60 -13.97 10.70 -11.49
CA SER A 60 -14.80 9.56 -11.89
C SER A 60 -14.74 8.40 -10.89
N LEU A 61 -14.70 8.72 -9.59
CA LEU A 61 -14.64 7.75 -8.50
C LEU A 61 -16.03 7.17 -8.27
N SER A 62 -16.13 5.84 -8.30
CA SER A 62 -17.39 5.14 -8.10
C SER A 62 -17.24 3.94 -7.16
N SER A 63 -18.29 3.62 -6.42
CA SER A 63 -18.37 2.37 -5.67
C SER A 63 -18.50 1.14 -6.58
N THR A 64 -18.81 1.35 -7.86
CA THR A 64 -18.98 0.31 -8.89
C THR A 64 -17.71 0.07 -9.71
N SER A 65 -16.56 0.60 -9.28
CA SER A 65 -15.29 0.40 -9.98
C SER A 65 -14.97 -1.10 -10.17
N PRO A 66 -14.41 -1.49 -11.33
CA PRO A 66 -14.06 -2.88 -11.59
C PRO A 66 -13.22 -3.47 -10.47
N LEU A 67 -13.61 -4.67 -10.03
CA LEU A 67 -12.89 -5.42 -9.01
C LEU A 67 -11.50 -5.79 -9.53
N SER A 68 -10.48 -5.43 -8.76
CA SER A 68 -9.13 -5.94 -8.88
C SER A 68 -9.03 -7.33 -8.25
N THR A 69 -8.09 -8.12 -8.75
CA THR A 69 -7.71 -9.41 -8.17
C THR A 69 -6.26 -9.33 -7.67
N PRO A 70 -5.86 -10.20 -6.74
CA PRO A 70 -4.47 -10.24 -6.29
C PRO A 70 -3.49 -10.32 -7.46
N SER A 71 -2.48 -9.48 -7.44
CA SER A 71 -1.56 -9.33 -8.57
C SER A 71 -0.57 -10.49 -8.63
N ALA A 72 -0.63 -11.27 -9.70
CA ALA A 72 0.36 -12.31 -9.98
C ALA A 72 1.77 -11.77 -10.32
N LEU A 73 1.95 -10.44 -10.39
CA LEU A 73 3.24 -9.80 -10.63
C LEU A 73 4.07 -9.66 -9.36
N VAL A 74 3.43 -9.75 -8.19
CA VAL A 74 4.07 -9.48 -6.90
C VAL A 74 3.83 -10.59 -5.89
N ARG A 75 4.58 -10.56 -4.81
CA ARG A 75 4.38 -11.41 -3.63
C ARG A 75 4.78 -10.65 -2.37
N ILE A 76 4.08 -10.92 -1.29
CA ILE A 76 4.41 -10.37 0.03
C ILE A 76 5.34 -11.34 0.73
N ARG A 77 6.46 -10.85 1.26
CA ARG A 77 7.43 -11.65 2.02
C ARG A 77 7.86 -10.92 3.27
N ARG A 78 8.22 -11.68 4.31
CA ARG A 78 8.90 -11.13 5.47
C ARG A 78 10.33 -10.75 5.12
N ILE A 79 10.78 -9.60 5.59
CA ILE A 79 12.15 -9.13 5.47
C ILE A 79 12.96 -9.74 6.61
N THR A 80 13.95 -10.53 6.25
CA THR A 80 14.78 -11.31 7.19
C THR A 80 16.23 -10.84 7.25
N ASP A 81 16.61 -9.88 6.42
CA ASP A 81 17.95 -9.29 6.47
C ASP A 81 18.03 -8.27 7.61
N PRO A 82 18.87 -8.49 8.64
CA PRO A 82 19.02 -7.58 9.78
C PRO A 82 19.58 -6.20 9.40
N ALA A 83 20.23 -6.07 8.23
CA ALA A 83 20.71 -4.77 7.73
C ALA A 83 19.59 -3.93 7.08
N HIS A 84 18.42 -4.53 6.81
CA HIS A 84 17.31 -3.81 6.20
C HIS A 84 16.60 -2.91 7.23
N PRO A 85 16.27 -1.64 6.91
CA PRO A 85 15.54 -0.74 7.82
C PRO A 85 14.17 -1.23 8.30
N ALA A 86 13.62 -2.24 7.62
CA ALA A 86 12.30 -2.83 7.86
C ALA A 86 12.46 -4.31 8.26
N TYR A 87 13.61 -4.67 8.86
CA TYR A 87 13.87 -6.00 9.37
C TYR A 87 12.72 -6.50 10.27
N GLY A 88 12.23 -7.71 9.97
CA GLY A 88 11.12 -8.34 10.67
C GLY A 88 9.72 -7.94 10.18
N GLN A 89 9.61 -6.90 9.34
CA GLN A 89 8.36 -6.45 8.71
C GLN A 89 8.13 -7.15 7.36
N LEU A 90 7.10 -6.71 6.63
CA LEU A 90 6.76 -7.22 5.29
C LEU A 90 7.33 -6.30 4.20
N GLY A 91 7.66 -6.89 3.06
CA GLY A 91 8.03 -6.16 1.84
C GLY A 91 7.31 -6.73 0.63
N LEU A 92 7.24 -5.92 -0.43
CA LEU A 92 6.67 -6.29 -1.72
C LEU A 92 7.79 -6.73 -2.67
N PHE A 93 7.67 -7.93 -3.26
CA PHE A 93 8.71 -8.48 -4.13
C PHE A 93 8.17 -8.87 -5.50
N ALA A 94 8.97 -8.74 -6.54
CA ALA A 94 8.64 -9.18 -7.88
C ALA A 94 8.44 -10.72 -7.93
N ALA A 95 7.27 -11.19 -8.35
CA ALA A 95 6.99 -12.62 -8.50
C ALA A 95 7.51 -13.21 -9.83
N LYS A 96 7.78 -12.34 -10.81
CA LYS A 96 8.37 -12.62 -12.12
C LYS A 96 9.30 -11.47 -12.52
N ALA A 97 9.99 -11.57 -13.66
CA ALA A 97 10.69 -10.41 -14.22
C ALA A 97 9.67 -9.35 -14.67
N LEU A 98 9.91 -8.09 -14.34
CA LEU A 98 9.03 -6.97 -14.65
C LEU A 98 9.76 -6.01 -15.60
N PRO A 99 9.23 -5.75 -16.82
CA PRO A 99 9.84 -4.81 -17.75
C PRO A 99 9.83 -3.37 -17.23
N ALA A 100 10.82 -2.58 -17.62
CA ALA A 100 10.87 -1.14 -17.36
C ALA A 100 9.57 -0.45 -17.81
N ARG A 101 9.12 0.55 -17.04
CA ARG A 101 7.91 1.35 -17.31
C ARG A 101 6.61 0.54 -17.43
N SER A 102 6.59 -0.71 -16.98
CA SER A 102 5.38 -1.52 -16.99
C SER A 102 4.52 -1.27 -15.73
N PHE A 103 3.22 -1.40 -15.89
CA PHE A 103 2.26 -1.34 -14.78
C PHE A 103 2.34 -2.60 -13.91
N ILE A 104 2.20 -2.43 -12.59
CA ILE A 104 2.24 -3.53 -11.62
C ILE A 104 0.86 -3.79 -11.00
N LEU A 105 0.28 -2.78 -10.35
CA LEU A 105 -1.03 -2.82 -9.69
C LEU A 105 -1.49 -1.40 -9.33
N ASP A 106 -2.79 -1.22 -9.11
CA ASP A 106 -3.34 0.01 -8.52
C ASP A 106 -3.11 -0.03 -7.01
N TYR A 107 -2.68 1.07 -6.40
CA TYR A 107 -2.62 1.23 -4.96
C TYR A 107 -4.02 1.51 -4.41
N LEU A 108 -4.54 0.57 -3.62
CA LEU A 108 -5.88 0.67 -3.05
C LEU A 108 -5.83 1.00 -1.56
N GLY A 109 -6.78 1.83 -1.13
CA GLY A 109 -6.95 2.26 0.24
C GLY A 109 -8.30 2.94 0.45
N TYR A 110 -8.42 3.65 1.57
CA TYR A 110 -9.51 4.55 1.86
C TYR A 110 -9.27 5.88 1.16
N VAL A 111 -10.18 6.28 0.28
CA VAL A 111 -10.10 7.54 -0.47
C VAL A 111 -10.84 8.60 0.32
N HIS A 112 -10.15 9.66 0.70
CA HIS A 112 -10.67 10.70 1.59
C HIS A 112 -10.26 12.10 1.12
N ASP A 113 -10.96 13.11 1.64
CA ASP A 113 -10.54 14.51 1.62
C ASP A 113 -9.84 14.87 2.95
N ASP A 114 -9.55 16.15 3.18
CA ASP A 114 -8.94 16.60 4.44
C ASP A 114 -9.86 16.45 5.67
N ASN A 115 -11.18 16.36 5.48
CA ASN A 115 -12.13 16.24 6.60
C ASN A 115 -12.08 14.86 7.26
N ASP A 116 -11.51 13.87 6.57
CA ASP A 116 -11.40 12.48 7.00
C ASP A 116 -9.95 11.96 6.84
N LEU A 117 -8.99 12.89 6.92
CA LEU A 117 -7.55 12.62 6.92
C LEU A 117 -7.10 12.05 8.27
N ASP A 118 -6.37 10.94 8.24
CA ASP A 118 -5.63 10.44 9.39
C ASP A 118 -4.18 10.94 9.37
N GLU A 119 -3.92 12.04 10.05
CA GLU A 119 -2.58 12.68 10.13
C GLU A 119 -1.49 11.74 10.69
N SER A 120 -1.87 10.64 11.34
CA SER A 120 -0.93 9.67 11.89
C SER A 120 -0.70 8.46 10.97
N SER A 121 -1.24 8.48 9.75
CA SER A 121 -1.02 7.43 8.75
C SER A 121 0.30 7.63 8.00
N ASP A 122 1.14 6.58 8.03
CA ASP A 122 2.33 6.45 7.16
C ASP A 122 2.00 5.88 5.76
N TYR A 123 0.71 5.64 5.48
CA TYR A 123 0.23 4.93 4.29
C TYR A 123 -0.65 5.80 3.39
N ASP A 124 -0.70 7.11 3.63
CA ASP A 124 -1.49 8.04 2.82
C ASP A 124 -0.69 8.62 1.65
N LEU A 125 -1.27 8.55 0.46
CA LEU A 125 -0.73 9.08 -0.79
C LEU A 125 -1.75 10.03 -1.42
N TYR A 126 -1.29 11.22 -1.81
CA TYR A 126 -2.11 12.11 -2.64
C TYR A 126 -2.47 11.45 -3.98
N LEU A 127 -3.77 11.29 -4.23
CA LEU A 127 -4.32 10.95 -5.54
C LEU A 127 -4.42 12.19 -6.42
N ASP A 128 -4.93 13.28 -5.84
CA ASP A 128 -5.03 14.58 -6.49
C ASP A 128 -4.71 15.67 -5.45
N ARG A 129 -3.66 16.46 -5.73
CA ARG A 129 -3.19 17.50 -4.80
C ARG A 129 -4.04 18.76 -4.85
N GLU A 130 -4.63 19.07 -6.01
CA GLU A 130 -5.42 20.28 -6.20
C GLU A 130 -6.79 20.10 -5.54
N LEU A 131 -7.38 18.92 -5.68
CA LEU A 131 -8.63 18.53 -5.03
C LEU A 131 -8.44 18.04 -3.59
N ARG A 132 -7.19 17.93 -3.12
CA ARG A 132 -6.82 17.47 -1.78
C ARG A 132 -7.40 16.10 -1.44
N VAL A 133 -7.28 15.17 -2.37
CA VAL A 133 -7.75 13.78 -2.24
C VAL A 133 -6.58 12.85 -1.95
N GLY A 134 -6.69 12.10 -0.86
CA GLY A 134 -5.73 11.07 -0.42
C GLY A 134 -6.22 9.64 -0.67
N VAL A 135 -5.31 8.69 -0.53
CA VAL A 135 -5.55 7.24 -0.55
C VAL A 135 -4.76 6.64 0.59
N ASP A 136 -5.44 6.37 1.71
CA ASP A 136 -4.84 5.82 2.91
C ASP A 136 -4.96 4.30 2.97
N ALA A 137 -3.82 3.60 2.97
CA ALA A 137 -3.78 2.14 3.12
C ALA A 137 -3.41 1.63 4.53
N ARG A 138 -3.59 2.45 5.58
CA ARG A 138 -3.22 2.09 6.96
C ARG A 138 -3.96 0.85 7.45
N SER A 139 -5.28 0.90 7.42
CA SER A 139 -6.18 -0.12 8.00
C SER A 139 -6.80 -1.05 6.95
N MET A 140 -6.67 -0.69 5.67
CA MET A 140 -7.20 -1.45 4.53
C MET A 140 -6.31 -1.25 3.31
N GLY A 141 -6.45 -2.09 2.28
CA GLY A 141 -5.76 -1.87 1.01
C GLY A 141 -5.45 -3.16 0.29
N ASN A 142 -4.47 -3.12 -0.61
CA ASN A 142 -3.99 -4.29 -1.34
C ASN A 142 -2.47 -4.46 -1.20
N GLU A 143 -1.85 -5.32 -2.02
CA GLU A 143 -0.42 -5.63 -1.94
C GLU A 143 0.49 -4.39 -2.01
N GLY A 144 0.04 -3.32 -2.69
CA GLY A 144 0.79 -2.07 -2.83
C GLY A 144 1.22 -1.45 -1.50
N ARG A 145 0.45 -1.66 -0.43
CA ARG A 145 0.76 -1.13 0.92
C ARG A 145 2.04 -1.72 1.54
N MET A 146 2.61 -2.79 0.97
CA MET A 146 3.85 -3.41 1.48
C MET A 146 5.11 -2.86 0.79
N VAL A 147 4.99 -1.83 -0.05
CA VAL A 147 6.14 -1.23 -0.73
C VAL A 147 6.94 -0.35 0.25
N ASN A 148 8.24 -0.60 0.35
CA ASN A 148 9.12 0.13 1.26
C ASN A 148 9.84 1.30 0.57
N ASP A 149 10.40 2.22 1.36
CA ASP A 149 11.37 3.18 0.84
C ASP A 149 12.71 2.49 0.54
N TYR A 150 13.37 2.91 -0.54
CA TYR A 150 14.64 2.32 -0.94
C TYR A 150 15.83 2.70 -0.04
N ARG A 151 15.76 3.80 0.72
CA ARG A 151 16.90 4.33 1.46
C ARG A 151 17.27 3.38 2.60
N GLY A 152 18.54 2.98 2.60
CA GLY A 152 19.09 2.04 3.59
C GLY A 152 18.85 0.57 3.25
N VAL A 153 18.08 0.25 2.20
CA VAL A 153 17.90 -1.13 1.75
C VAL A 153 19.21 -1.64 1.10
N PRO A 154 19.78 -2.76 1.57
CA PRO A 154 21.02 -3.30 0.98
C PRO A 154 20.92 -3.50 -0.53
N GLY A 155 21.89 -2.96 -1.27
CA GLY A 155 21.94 -3.05 -2.73
C GLY A 155 21.10 -2.01 -3.49
N PHE A 156 20.32 -1.17 -2.80
CA PHE A 156 19.57 -0.09 -3.43
C PHE A 156 20.32 1.24 -3.37
N VAL A 157 20.45 1.89 -4.51
CA VAL A 157 20.95 3.28 -4.63
C VAL A 157 19.86 4.26 -5.09
N ARG A 158 18.72 3.72 -5.53
CA ARG A 158 17.50 4.46 -5.93
C ARG A 158 16.30 3.54 -5.87
N ALA A 159 15.10 4.13 -5.87
CA ALA A 159 13.85 3.42 -6.10
C ALA A 159 13.84 2.69 -7.46
N ASN A 160 13.19 1.53 -7.51
CA ASN A 160 13.00 0.74 -8.73
C ASN A 160 11.54 0.69 -9.20
N VAL A 161 10.61 1.22 -8.39
CA VAL A 161 9.21 1.42 -8.73
C VAL A 161 8.77 2.84 -8.32
N VAL A 162 7.69 3.33 -8.92
CA VAL A 162 7.16 4.69 -8.70
C VAL A 162 5.64 4.65 -8.56
N PHE A 163 5.12 5.61 -7.81
CA PHE A 163 3.69 5.90 -7.77
C PHE A 163 3.35 6.98 -8.81
N GLU A 164 2.42 6.67 -9.70
CA GLU A 164 1.93 7.59 -10.73
C GLU A 164 0.43 7.37 -10.94
N THR A 165 -0.31 8.47 -11.11
CA THR A 165 -1.74 8.43 -11.42
C THR A 165 -1.98 7.87 -12.81
N ARG A 166 -3.07 7.12 -12.98
CA ARG A 166 -3.53 6.60 -14.26
C ARG A 166 -5.05 6.69 -14.37
N SER A 167 -5.56 6.74 -15.61
CA SER A 167 -7.00 6.62 -15.86
C SER A 167 -7.35 5.19 -16.28
N VAL A 168 -8.40 4.64 -15.67
CA VAL A 168 -8.96 3.31 -16.00
C VAL A 168 -10.46 3.45 -16.15
N GLY A 169 -10.96 3.45 -17.39
CA GLY A 169 -12.39 3.64 -17.64
C GLY A 169 -12.90 5.02 -17.19
N GLY A 170 -12.05 6.05 -17.24
CA GLY A 170 -12.35 7.40 -16.75
C GLY A 170 -11.91 7.63 -15.31
N GLU A 171 -11.96 6.60 -14.46
CA GLU A 171 -11.57 6.70 -13.04
C GLU A 171 -10.07 6.98 -12.88
N VAL A 172 -9.74 8.02 -12.12
CA VAL A 172 -8.37 8.33 -11.72
C VAL A 172 -7.96 7.42 -10.57
N ARG A 173 -6.85 6.70 -10.75
CA ARG A 173 -6.31 5.75 -9.79
C ARG A 173 -4.84 6.01 -9.52
N MET A 174 -4.39 5.73 -8.30
CA MET A 174 -2.97 5.69 -7.99
C MET A 174 -2.38 4.35 -8.45
N GLY A 175 -1.42 4.35 -9.36
CA GLY A 175 -0.78 3.15 -9.89
C GLY A 175 0.65 2.98 -9.38
N LEU A 176 1.07 1.74 -9.18
CA LEU A 176 2.48 1.37 -8.97
C LEU A 176 3.08 0.89 -10.30
N TRP A 177 4.18 1.50 -10.70
CA TRP A 177 4.84 1.27 -11.99
C TRP A 177 6.31 0.90 -11.80
N VAL A 178 6.84 0.06 -12.68
CA VAL A 178 8.27 -0.18 -12.75
C VAL A 178 8.97 1.10 -13.23
N GLY A 179 10.08 1.45 -12.60
CA GLY A 179 10.89 2.59 -13.00
C GLY A 179 11.59 2.38 -14.35
N SER A 180 12.68 3.12 -14.56
CA SER A 180 13.39 3.16 -15.85
C SER A 180 14.18 1.90 -16.23
N ARG A 181 14.20 0.87 -15.38
CA ARG A 181 14.95 -0.37 -15.59
C ARG A 181 14.11 -1.58 -15.20
N ASP A 182 14.35 -2.69 -15.90
CA ASP A 182 13.75 -3.98 -15.60
C ASP A 182 14.06 -4.42 -14.17
N VAL A 183 13.09 -5.07 -13.54
CA VAL A 183 13.22 -5.67 -12.21
C VAL A 183 13.23 -7.18 -12.35
N LYS A 184 14.30 -7.82 -11.86
CA LYS A 184 14.41 -9.28 -11.88
C LYS A 184 13.42 -9.91 -10.89
N LYS A 185 12.99 -11.14 -11.18
CA LYS A 185 12.19 -11.95 -10.24
C LYS A 185 12.88 -12.02 -8.86
N GLY A 186 12.10 -11.86 -7.81
CA GLY A 186 12.56 -11.99 -6.42
C GLY A 186 13.21 -10.74 -5.83
N VAL A 187 13.43 -9.70 -6.63
CA VAL A 187 13.92 -8.39 -6.17
C VAL A 187 12.79 -7.65 -5.43
N GLU A 188 13.12 -6.97 -4.34
CA GLU A 188 12.19 -6.11 -3.61
C GLU A 188 11.76 -4.92 -4.46
N LEU A 189 10.52 -4.48 -4.32
CA LEU A 189 9.99 -3.29 -4.95
C LEU A 189 10.05 -2.17 -3.92
N CYS A 190 10.84 -1.14 -4.20
CA CYS A 190 11.00 0.01 -3.32
C CYS A 190 10.74 1.31 -4.09
N VAL A 191 9.97 2.20 -3.47
CA VAL A 191 9.70 3.56 -3.93
C VAL A 191 10.61 4.56 -3.22
N SER A 192 10.48 5.84 -3.55
CA SER A 192 10.93 6.93 -2.68
C SER A 192 9.70 7.58 -2.05
N TYR A 193 9.56 7.49 -0.73
CA TYR A 193 8.50 8.19 0.03
C TYR A 193 8.62 9.72 -0.06
N GLY A 194 9.80 10.22 -0.45
CA GLY A 194 10.04 11.63 -0.70
C GLY A 194 10.70 12.33 0.48
N LYS A 195 11.23 13.53 0.22
CA LYS A 195 12.04 14.27 1.21
C LYS A 195 11.20 14.77 2.39
N GLY A 196 9.94 15.14 2.17
CA GLY A 196 9.03 15.63 3.23
C GLY A 196 8.80 14.59 4.32
N PHE A 197 8.41 13.39 3.91
CA PHE A 197 8.21 12.23 4.79
C PHE A 197 9.40 11.98 5.74
N TRP A 198 10.62 12.11 5.22
CA TRP A 198 11.84 11.91 6.02
C TRP A 198 12.21 13.10 6.89
N LYS A 199 11.95 14.35 6.44
CA LYS A 199 12.26 15.55 7.24
C LYS A 199 11.49 15.60 8.55
N GLU A 200 10.20 15.27 8.52
CA GLU A 200 9.34 15.22 9.71
C GLU A 200 9.85 14.21 10.76
N ARG A 201 10.54 13.16 10.31
CA ARG A 201 11.08 12.10 11.17
C ARG A 201 12.53 12.32 11.60
N LEU A 202 13.28 13.16 10.86
CA LEU A 202 14.64 13.55 11.20
C LEU A 202 14.69 14.83 12.06
N GLY A 203 13.63 15.64 12.07
CA GLY A 203 13.52 16.91 12.82
C GLY A 203 12.85 16.81 14.19
N ALA A 204 12.74 15.61 14.77
CA ALA A 204 12.20 15.39 16.13
C ALA A 204 13.31 15.15 17.18
N GLY A 205 14.51 15.66 16.94
CA GLY A 205 15.58 15.74 17.91
C GLY A 205 16.29 17.08 17.74
N GLU A 206 16.37 17.85 18.83
CA GLU A 206 16.80 19.27 18.94
C GLU A 206 15.62 20.21 18.62
N ASP A 207 15.00 20.91 19.59
CA ASP A 207 15.53 21.67 20.74
C ASP A 207 14.98 21.26 22.13
#